data_AF-A0A935F3V4-F1
#
_entry.id   AF-A0A935F3V4-F1
#
_cell.length_a   1.000
_cell.length_b   1.000
_cell.length_c   1.000
_cell.angle_alpha   90.00
_cell.angle_beta   90.00
_cell.angle_gamma   90.00
#
_symmetry.space_group_name_H-M   'P 1'
#
loop_
_entity.id
_entity.type
_entity.pdbx_description
1 polymer ?
#
loop_
_entity_poly.entity_id
_entity_poly.type
_entity_poly.pdbx_seq_one_letter_code
_entity_poly.pdbx_strand_id
1 'polypeptide(L)'
;MQPALDRSGEARSPVCRFYGRPEAGIDSHFYSASPAECQAVVDRYGADWQLESPEVFVVALPEAASGACPAGTVPVYRVFNARRDANHRYVTSATIRGQMVAAGWIAEGYGPDAVAMCSPAVP
;
A
#
# COMPACT_ATOMS: atom_id res chain seq x y z
N MET A 1 -12.12 4.44 -10.24
CA MET A 1 -11.27 5.03 -11.30
C MET A 1 -10.16 4.04 -11.58
N GLN A 2 -10.08 3.48 -12.79
CA GLN A 2 -9.05 2.49 -13.14
C GLN A 2 -7.67 3.17 -13.25
N PRO A 3 -6.57 2.50 -12.84
CA PRO A 3 -5.23 3.04 -13.01
C PRO A 3 -4.91 3.27 -14.49
N ALA A 4 -4.12 4.30 -14.79
CA ALA A 4 -3.68 4.57 -16.14
C ALA A 4 -2.59 3.56 -16.54
N LEU A 5 -2.74 2.94 -17.71
CA LEU A 5 -1.70 2.11 -18.31
C LEU A 5 -0.66 3.03 -18.96
N ASP A 6 0.62 2.81 -18.71
CA ASP A 6 1.70 3.53 -19.39
C ASP A 6 1.94 2.98 -20.81
N ARG A 7 2.92 3.55 -21.52
CA ARG A 7 3.25 3.16 -22.91
C ARG A 7 3.76 1.72 -23.06
N SER A 8 4.08 1.04 -21.96
CA SER A 8 4.46 -0.37 -21.88
C SER A 8 3.30 -1.30 -21.50
N GLY A 9 2.09 -0.76 -21.25
CA GLY A 9 0.96 -1.53 -20.74
C GLY A 9 1.04 -1.80 -19.22
N GLU A 10 1.91 -1.07 -18.51
CA GLU A 10 2.09 -1.18 -17.07
C GLU A 10 1.07 -0.30 -16.35
N ALA A 11 0.27 -0.88 -15.46
CA ALA A 11 -0.64 -0.09 -14.62
C ALA A 11 0.18 0.69 -13.59
N ARG A 12 0.17 2.03 -13.69
CA ARG A 12 0.79 2.92 -12.71
C ARG A 12 -0.27 3.73 -11.98
N SER A 13 0.01 4.06 -10.72
CA SER A 13 -0.94 4.79 -9.89
C SER A 13 -0.25 5.82 -8.99
N PRO A 14 -0.86 7.01 -8.80
CA PRO A 14 -0.42 7.94 -7.76
C PRO A 14 -0.65 7.32 -6.38
N VAL A 15 0.34 7.47 -5.50
CA VAL A 15 0.27 6.99 -4.13
C VAL A 15 -0.27 8.08 -3.23
N CYS A 16 -1.41 7.83 -2.59
CA CYS A 16 -1.94 8.71 -1.56
C CYS A 16 -1.22 8.48 -0.22
N ARG A 17 -1.06 9.54 0.57
CA ARG A 17 -0.54 9.50 1.94
C ARG A 17 -1.60 9.97 2.93
N PHE A 18 -1.86 9.14 3.93
CA PHE A 18 -2.73 9.46 5.04
C PHE A 18 -1.95 9.59 6.34
N TYR A 19 -2.34 10.55 7.16
CA TYR A 19 -1.92 10.67 8.54
C TYR A 19 -3.10 10.35 9.45
N GLY A 20 -2.90 9.40 10.36
CA GLY A 20 -3.90 9.04 11.34
C GLY A 20 -3.89 10.02 12.50
N ARG A 21 -5.04 10.63 12.76
CA ARG A 21 -5.19 11.71 13.72
C ARG A 21 -4.83 11.24 15.13
N PRO A 22 -3.98 11.95 15.88
CA PRO A 22 -3.70 11.64 17.27
C PRO A 22 -4.95 11.60 18.15
N GLU A 23 -5.97 12.40 17.84
CA GLU A 23 -7.26 12.42 18.55
C GLU A 23 -8.04 11.10 18.38
N ALA A 24 -7.85 10.40 17.26
CA ALA A 24 -8.36 9.05 17.03
C ALA A 24 -7.45 7.97 17.66
N GLY A 25 -6.25 8.36 18.10
CA GLY A 25 -5.26 7.49 18.74
C GLY A 25 -4.35 6.74 17.77
N ILE A 26 -4.21 7.21 16.52
CA ILE A 26 -3.49 6.50 15.46
C ILE A 26 -2.06 7.02 15.26
N ASP A 27 -1.79 8.33 15.30
CA ASP A 27 -0.45 8.98 15.18
C ASP A 27 0.59 8.23 14.31
N SER A 28 0.14 7.78 13.13
CA SER A 28 0.94 6.98 12.21
C SER A 28 0.55 7.32 10.78
N HIS A 29 1.42 6.97 9.84
CA HIS A 29 1.16 7.19 8.42
C HIS A 29 0.93 5.85 7.72
N PHE A 30 0.10 5.89 6.68
CA PHE A 30 0.12 4.85 5.67
C PHE A 30 -0.04 5.44 4.27
N TYR A 31 0.34 4.62 3.31
CA TYR A 31 0.41 4.89 1.89
C TYR A 31 -0.36 3.82 1.13
N SER A 32 -1.07 4.24 0.08
CA SER A 32 -1.76 3.33 -0.83
C SER A 32 -1.57 3.74 -2.29
N ALA A 33 -1.25 2.76 -3.13
CA ALA A 33 -1.27 2.90 -4.58
C ALA A 33 -2.63 2.52 -5.19
N SER A 34 -3.62 2.13 -4.38
CA SER A 34 -4.95 1.74 -4.86
C SER A 34 -5.88 2.95 -4.84
N PRO A 35 -6.33 3.46 -6.01
CA PRO A 35 -7.28 4.58 -6.04
C PRO A 35 -8.59 4.27 -5.31
N ALA A 36 -8.99 2.99 -5.31
CA ALA A 36 -10.18 2.54 -4.60
C ALA A 36 -10.00 2.56 -3.07
N GLU A 37 -8.82 2.17 -2.57
CA GLU A 37 -8.51 2.27 -1.15
C GLU A 37 -8.41 3.73 -0.70
N CYS A 38 -7.69 4.57 -1.46
CA CYS A 38 -7.59 6.00 -1.16
C CYS A 38 -9.00 6.64 -1.04
N GLN A 39 -9.89 6.38 -2.01
CA GLN A 39 -11.24 6.92 -1.95
C GLN A 39 -12.05 6.34 -0.79
N ALA A 40 -11.96 5.02 -0.55
CA ALA A 40 -12.70 4.39 0.54
C ALA A 40 -12.29 4.93 1.92
N VAL A 41 -11.02 5.28 2.12
CA VAL A 41 -10.53 5.87 3.38
C VAL A 41 -11.10 7.26 3.59
N VAL A 42 -11.12 8.10 2.54
CA VAL A 42 -11.75 9.42 2.59
C VAL A 42 -13.25 9.29 2.92
N ASP A 43 -13.96 8.39 2.25
CA ASP A 43 -15.41 8.26 2.37
C ASP A 43 -15.85 7.68 3.71
N ARG A 44 -15.07 6.73 4.27
CA ARG A 44 -15.51 5.92 5.42
C ARG A 44 -14.78 6.23 6.71
N TYR A 45 -13.56 6.76 6.62
CA TYR A 45 -12.67 6.92 7.77
C TYR A 45 -12.05 8.33 7.87
N GLY A 46 -12.61 9.33 7.19
CA GLY A 46 -12.09 10.72 7.20
C GLY A 46 -12.06 11.41 8.57
N ALA A 47 -12.79 10.88 9.55
CA ALA A 47 -12.74 11.32 10.94
C ALA A 47 -11.43 10.88 11.64
N ASP A 48 -10.87 9.73 11.25
CA ASP A 48 -9.69 9.13 11.87
C ASP A 48 -8.44 9.36 11.03
N TRP A 49 -8.59 9.40 9.70
CA TRP A 49 -7.50 9.51 8.74
C TRP A 49 -7.62 10.80 7.92
N GLN A 50 -6.58 11.63 8.00
CA GLN A 50 -6.44 12.81 7.17
C GLN A 50 -5.69 12.46 5.88
N LEU A 51 -6.29 12.74 4.72
CA LEU A 51 -5.57 12.73 3.45
C LEU A 51 -4.61 13.93 3.43
N GLU A 52 -3.31 13.68 3.54
CA GLU A 52 -2.31 14.74 3.48
C GLU A 52 -1.92 15.08 2.05
N SER A 53 -1.83 14.06 1.19
CA SER A 53 -1.60 14.23 -0.24
C SER A 53 -2.23 13.09 -1.04
N PRO A 54 -2.96 13.40 -2.14
CA PRO A 54 -3.46 12.38 -3.06
C PRO A 54 -2.34 11.77 -3.93
N GLU A 55 -1.16 12.40 -4.00
CA GLU A 55 -0.03 11.95 -4.80
C GLU A 55 1.29 12.38 -4.15
N VAL A 56 1.99 11.45 -3.51
CA VAL A 56 3.37 11.67 -3.01
C VAL A 56 4.44 11.15 -3.97
N PHE A 57 4.08 10.18 -4.81
CA PHE A 57 4.86 9.64 -5.93
C PHE A 57 3.95 8.76 -6.79
N VAL A 58 4.45 8.30 -7.95
CA VAL A 58 3.76 7.35 -8.82
C VAL A 58 4.53 6.02 -8.81
N VAL A 59 3.81 4.91 -8.71
CA VAL A 59 4.38 3.56 -8.63
C VAL A 59 3.65 2.60 -9.55
N ALA A 60 4.34 1.53 -9.94
CA ALA A 60 3.73 0.43 -10.65
C ALA A 60 2.83 -0.39 -9.71
N LEU A 61 1.73 -0.90 -10.26
CA LEU A 61 0.81 -1.78 -9.56
C LEU A 61 1.10 -3.23 -9.90
N PRO A 62 0.99 -4.15 -8.92
CA PRO A 62 0.96 -5.57 -9.21
C PRO A 62 -0.31 -5.93 -9.98
N GLU A 63 -0.27 -7.01 -10.74
CA GLU A 63 -1.48 -7.61 -11.31
C GLU A 63 -2.41 -8.06 -10.18
N ALA A 64 -3.70 -7.73 -10.28
CA ALA A 64 -4.62 -7.80 -9.15
C ALA A 64 -4.85 -9.22 -8.62
N ALA A 65 -4.90 -10.23 -9.50
CA ALA A 65 -5.19 -11.61 -9.12
C ALA A 65 -3.96 -12.37 -8.62
N SER A 66 -2.82 -12.17 -9.27
CA SER A 66 -1.57 -12.89 -9.02
C SER A 66 -0.62 -12.16 -8.09
N GLY A 67 -0.75 -10.84 -7.94
CA GLY A 67 0.22 -10.01 -7.23
C GLY A 67 1.53 -9.80 -8.01
N ALA A 68 1.61 -10.25 -9.27
CA ALA A 68 2.84 -10.20 -10.04
C ALA A 68 3.25 -8.75 -10.35
N CYS A 69 4.49 -8.41 -10.04
CA CYS A 69 5.07 -7.12 -10.39
C CYS A 69 5.59 -7.10 -11.84
N PRO A 70 5.46 -5.97 -12.56
CA PRO A 70 6.02 -5.79 -13.89
C PRO A 70 7.53 -6.00 -13.95
N ALA A 71 8.05 -6.36 -15.13
CA ALA A 71 9.49 -6.57 -15.33
C ALA A 71 10.31 -5.32 -14.94
N GLY A 72 11.45 -5.54 -14.27
CA GLY A 72 12.30 -4.44 -13.78
C GLY A 72 11.83 -3.80 -12.47
N THR A 73 10.77 -4.33 -11.86
CA THR A 73 10.28 -3.91 -10.53
C THR A 73 10.33 -5.06 -9.54
N VAL A 74 10.27 -4.73 -8.25
CA VAL A 74 10.22 -5.69 -7.13
C VAL A 74 9.00 -5.42 -6.25
N PRO A 75 8.41 -6.45 -5.63
CA PRO A 75 7.25 -6.27 -4.78
C PRO A 75 7.59 -5.49 -3.51
N VAL A 76 6.71 -4.55 -3.16
CA VAL A 76 6.65 -3.92 -1.85
C VAL A 76 5.43 -4.47 -1.13
N TYR A 77 5.67 -5.07 0.03
CA TYR A 77 4.65 -5.59 0.92
C TYR A 77 4.30 -4.55 1.98
N ARG A 78 2.99 -4.36 2.23
CA ARG A 78 2.49 -3.59 3.38
C ARG A 78 1.92 -4.56 4.40
N VAL A 79 2.29 -4.36 5.66
CA VAL A 79 1.73 -5.11 6.79
C VAL A 79 1.20 -4.15 7.85
N PHE A 80 0.03 -4.49 8.39
CA PHE A 80 -0.72 -3.73 9.38
C PHE A 80 -0.66 -4.41 10.75
N ASN A 81 -0.43 -3.65 11.82
CA ASN A 81 -0.21 -4.21 13.15
C ASN A 81 -1.49 -4.63 13.90
N ALA A 82 -2.69 -4.35 13.34
CA ALA A 82 -4.00 -4.64 13.93
C ALA A 82 -4.21 -4.14 15.37
N ARG A 83 -3.55 -3.05 15.73
CA ARG A 83 -3.68 -2.38 17.03
C ARG A 83 -4.32 -1.01 16.88
N ARG A 84 -4.68 -0.39 18.01
CA ARG A 84 -5.34 0.92 18.05
C ARG A 84 -4.48 2.05 17.46
N ASP A 85 -3.16 1.96 17.60
CA ASP A 85 -2.17 2.89 17.01
C ASP A 85 -2.00 2.68 15.48
N ALA A 86 -2.66 1.68 14.92
CA ALA A 86 -2.81 1.38 13.51
C ALA A 86 -1.54 1.56 12.64
N ASN A 87 -0.42 1.05 13.13
CA ASN A 87 0.88 1.18 12.45
C ASN A 87 0.99 0.26 11.24
N HIS A 88 1.58 0.79 10.17
CA HIS A 88 1.90 0.07 8.95
C HIS A 88 3.41 0.00 8.73
N ARG A 89 3.88 -1.12 8.17
CA ARG A 89 5.26 -1.30 7.76
C ARG A 89 5.34 -1.74 6.30
N TYR A 90 6.33 -1.19 5.59
CA TYR A 90 6.63 -1.50 4.20
C TYR A 90 7.96 -2.22 4.10
N VAL A 91 8.00 -3.36 3.41
CA VAL A 91 9.21 -4.17 3.21
C VAL A 91 9.23 -4.75 1.80
N THR A 92 10.42 -4.97 1.25
CA THR A 92 10.60 -5.70 -0.02
C THR A 92 10.95 -7.18 0.19
N SER A 93 11.31 -7.58 1.42
CA SER A 93 11.63 -8.96 1.76
C SER A 93 10.38 -9.77 2.08
N ALA A 94 10.10 -10.77 1.25
CA ALA A 94 9.02 -11.74 1.49
C ALA A 94 9.23 -12.50 2.82
N THR A 95 10.48 -12.78 3.19
CA THR A 95 10.83 -13.41 4.47
C THR A 95 10.44 -12.52 5.65
N ILE A 96 10.76 -11.22 5.62
CA ILE A 96 10.38 -10.30 6.71
C ILE A 96 8.85 -10.16 6.77
N ARG A 97 8.18 -10.03 5.61
CA ARG A 97 6.71 -10.03 5.55
C ARG A 97 6.12 -11.27 6.21
N GLY A 98 6.62 -12.46 5.86
CA GLY A 98 6.19 -13.73 6.46
C GLY A 98 6.42 -13.80 7.97
N GLN A 99 7.57 -13.32 8.46
CA GLN A 99 7.87 -13.25 9.90
C GLN A 99 6.90 -12.31 10.63
N MET A 100 6.56 -11.16 10.06
CA MET A 100 5.63 -10.22 10.67
C MET A 100 4.21 -10.79 10.71
N VAL A 101 3.77 -11.45 9.64
CA VAL A 101 2.47 -12.15 9.61
C VAL A 101 2.41 -13.26 10.64
N ALA A 102 3.48 -14.07 10.76
CA ALA A 102 3.59 -15.09 11.80
C ALA A 102 3.57 -14.51 13.22
N ALA A 103 4.00 -13.25 13.39
CA ALA A 103 3.91 -12.49 14.63
C ALA A 103 2.57 -11.77 14.84
N GLY A 104 1.55 -12.05 14.02
CA GLY A 104 0.18 -11.52 14.17
C GLY A 104 -0.12 -10.23 13.41
N TRP A 105 0.78 -9.75 12.54
CA TRP A 105 0.47 -8.64 11.63
C TRP A 105 -0.38 -9.14 10.45
N ILE A 106 -1.15 -8.23 9.86
CA ILE A 106 -2.02 -8.49 8.71
C ILE A 106 -1.30 -8.04 7.43
N ALA A 107 -1.14 -8.93 6.46
CA ALA A 107 -0.62 -8.54 5.14
C ALA A 107 -1.75 -7.97 4.26
N GLU A 108 -1.46 -6.87 3.57
CA GLU A 108 -2.43 -6.13 2.77
C GLU A 108 -1.91 -5.91 1.35
N GLY A 109 -2.74 -6.18 0.36
CA GLY A 109 -2.39 -6.00 -1.05
C GLY A 109 -3.07 -7.01 -1.97
N TYR A 110 -2.47 -7.20 -3.13
CA TYR A 110 -2.97 -8.01 -4.23
C TYR A 110 -2.32 -9.39 -4.30
N GLY A 111 -3.04 -10.36 -4.86
CA GLY A 111 -2.58 -11.73 -5.00
C GLY A 111 -2.35 -12.50 -3.69
N PRO A 112 -1.90 -13.76 -3.78
CA PRO A 112 -1.67 -14.62 -2.61
C PRO A 112 -0.60 -14.07 -1.65
N ASP A 113 0.36 -13.31 -2.18
CA ASP A 113 1.45 -12.73 -1.39
C ASP A 113 1.15 -11.31 -0.88
N ALA A 114 -0.05 -10.78 -1.14
CA ALA A 114 -0.49 -9.45 -0.70
C ALA A 114 0.55 -8.36 -1.04
N VAL A 115 0.88 -8.24 -2.33
CA VAL A 115 1.78 -7.21 -2.84
C VAL A 115 1.02 -5.88 -2.88
N ALA A 116 1.51 -4.85 -2.21
CA ALA A 116 0.83 -3.56 -2.11
C ALA A 116 1.12 -2.64 -3.31
N MET A 117 2.37 -2.65 -3.78
CA MET A 117 2.86 -1.88 -4.93
C MET A 117 4.18 -2.47 -5.44
N CYS A 118 4.68 -1.98 -6.58
CA CYS A 118 5.90 -2.48 -7.20
C CYS A 118 6.93 -1.35 -7.35
N SER A 119 8.02 -1.40 -6.59
CA SER A 119 9.10 -0.39 -6.67
C SER A 119 10.10 -0.76 -7.75
N PRO A 120 10.81 0.22 -8.36
CA PRO A 120 11.93 -0.08 -9.24
C PRO A 120 12.94 -1.02 -8.55
N ALA A 121 13.46 -2.00 -9.28
CA ALA A 121 14.57 -2.81 -8.77
C ALA A 121 15.79 -1.92 -8.53
N VAL A 122 16.50 -2.14 -7.42
CA VAL A 122 17.82 -1.52 -7.22
C VAL A 122 18.77 -2.14 -8.25
N PRO A 123 19.57 -1.34 -8.99
CA PRO A 123 20.60 -1.85 -9.90
C PRO A 123 21.61 -2.79 -9.23
#